data_AF-A0A6V2LH17-F1
#
_entry.id   AF-A0A6V2LH17-F1
#
_cell.length_a   1.000
_cell.length_b   1.000
_cell.length_c   1.000
_cell.angle_alpha   90.00
_cell.angle_beta   90.00
_cell.angle_gamma   90.00
#
_symmetry.space_group_name_H-M   'P 1'
#
loop_
_entity.id
_entity.type
_entity.pdbx_description
1 polymer ?
#
loop_
_entity_poly.entity_id
_entity_poly.type
_entity_poly.pdbx_seq_one_letter_code
_entity_poly.pdbx_strand_id
1 'polypeptide(L)'
;MLEQEELILVAIHHQPSLEVERQLIIENRNQKTRMGKKTTAKIRRNQKRAEAHGEAYQYTPPKNAIEEDDGNDAKVKAAEKLKKALSEIESNSEMNSKECRTAKRKAEAIASEESGGCAASDLLAYYEKKNAAKKNATQGSDDDKNGNKKEKVDRVKLDAATKLEEEMNRIELDTEMNAKERRSAKKKAEAIALEESKCNAAELLSWYEETKEKG
;
A
#
# COMPACT_ATOMS: atom_id res chain seq x y z
N MET A 1 18.81 -64.34 -4.77
CA MET A 1 17.50 -63.70 -4.53
C MET A 1 17.34 -63.57 -3.04
N LEU A 2 17.13 -62.34 -2.53
CA LEU A 2 16.92 -61.92 -1.12
C LEU A 2 18.01 -61.03 -0.50
N GLU A 3 18.55 -60.03 -1.22
CA GLU A 3 19.36 -58.96 -0.57
C GLU A 3 19.12 -57.56 -1.17
N GLN A 4 17.90 -57.25 -1.64
CA GLN A 4 17.59 -55.89 -2.13
C GLN A 4 16.30 -55.27 -1.56
N GLU A 5 15.61 -55.91 -0.61
CA GLU A 5 14.33 -55.40 -0.09
C GLU A 5 14.41 -54.75 1.31
N GLU A 6 15.53 -54.84 2.03
CA GLU A 6 15.62 -54.25 3.38
C GLU A 6 16.10 -52.79 3.44
N LEU A 7 16.38 -52.14 2.31
CA LEU A 7 16.84 -50.74 2.32
C LEU A 7 15.72 -49.68 2.24
N ILE A 8 14.45 -50.10 2.20
CA ILE A 8 13.31 -49.17 2.02
C ILE A 8 12.55 -48.89 3.33
N LEU A 9 12.81 -49.64 4.41
CA LEU A 9 12.03 -49.51 5.65
C LEU A 9 12.60 -48.59 6.75
N VAL A 10 13.76 -47.95 6.54
CA VAL A 10 14.35 -47.00 7.51
C VAL A 10 14.14 -45.52 7.12
N ALA A 11 13.47 -45.25 5.99
CA ALA A 11 13.25 -43.88 5.50
C ALA A 11 11.92 -43.23 5.94
N ILE A 12 11.28 -43.71 7.00
CA ILE A 12 9.97 -43.16 7.47
C ILE A 12 10.06 -42.46 8.85
N HIS A 13 11.20 -42.49 9.54
CA HIS A 13 11.29 -42.02 10.94
C HIS A 13 12.17 -40.80 11.20
N HIS A 14 12.14 -39.78 10.33
CA HIS A 14 12.72 -38.48 10.72
C HIS A 14 12.14 -37.27 9.98
N GLN A 15 10.86 -37.01 10.19
CA GLN A 15 10.33 -35.65 10.07
C GLN A 15 10.08 -35.10 11.49
N PRO A 16 11.12 -34.60 12.20
CA PRO A 16 10.84 -33.73 13.31
C PRO A 16 10.37 -32.39 12.73
N SER A 17 9.05 -32.25 12.74
CA SER A 17 8.46 -31.18 13.53
C SER A 17 8.46 -29.74 12.96
N LEU A 18 7.73 -29.57 11.86
CA LEU A 18 7.12 -28.27 11.54
C LEU A 18 6.25 -27.74 12.71
N GLU A 19 5.71 -28.65 13.54
CA GLU A 19 4.95 -28.31 14.75
C GLU A 19 5.85 -27.68 15.84
N VAL A 20 7.06 -28.19 16.06
CA VAL A 20 8.04 -27.63 17.01
C VAL A 20 8.58 -26.31 16.47
N GLU A 21 8.85 -26.17 15.17
CA GLU A 21 9.23 -24.87 14.60
C GLU A 21 8.11 -23.82 14.76
N ARG A 22 6.85 -24.22 14.53
CA ARG A 22 5.70 -23.33 14.77
C ARG A 22 5.56 -22.94 16.24
N GLN A 23 5.73 -23.89 17.16
CA GLN A 23 5.70 -23.60 18.60
C GLN A 23 6.87 -22.69 19.01
N LEU A 24 8.09 -22.92 18.50
CA LEU A 24 9.26 -22.09 18.79
C LEU A 24 9.09 -20.66 18.24
N ILE A 25 8.46 -20.49 17.08
CA ILE A 25 8.16 -19.16 16.50
C ILE A 25 7.12 -18.42 17.36
N ILE A 26 6.08 -19.09 17.84
CA ILE A 26 5.05 -18.50 18.72
C ILE A 26 5.67 -18.13 20.07
N GLU A 27 6.51 -18.99 20.63
CA GLU A 27 7.15 -18.77 21.92
C GLU A 27 8.19 -17.63 21.85
N ASN A 28 9.01 -17.57 20.79
CA ASN A 28 9.92 -16.46 20.54
C ASN A 28 9.18 -15.13 20.31
N ARG A 29 8.04 -15.14 19.60
CA ARG A 29 7.20 -13.96 19.42
C ARG A 29 6.63 -13.47 20.75
N ASN A 30 6.24 -14.37 21.64
CA ASN A 30 5.72 -14.06 22.98
C ASN A 30 6.82 -13.64 23.98
N GLN A 31 8.07 -14.11 23.82
CA GLN A 31 9.20 -13.62 24.61
C GLN A 31 9.65 -12.23 24.17
N LYS A 32 9.65 -11.94 22.86
CA LYS A 32 10.00 -10.61 22.30
C LYS A 32 9.03 -9.50 22.75
N THR A 33 7.78 -9.83 23.04
CA THR A 33 6.79 -8.87 23.58
C THR A 33 6.82 -8.73 25.11
N ARG A 34 7.47 -9.64 25.84
CA ARG A 34 7.52 -9.64 27.31
C ARG A 34 8.70 -8.87 27.93
N MET A 35 9.78 -8.64 27.19
CA MET A 35 11.04 -8.12 27.77
C MET A 35 11.33 -6.64 27.51
N GLY A 36 10.51 -5.91 26.76
CA GLY A 36 10.89 -4.55 26.30
C GLY A 36 10.20 -3.37 26.98
N LYS A 37 8.93 -3.48 27.41
CA LYS A 37 8.13 -2.30 27.77
C LYS A 37 7.28 -2.59 29.01
N LYS A 38 7.65 -2.02 30.17
CA LYS A 38 6.75 -2.02 31.34
C LYS A 38 5.53 -1.16 30.96
N THR A 39 4.33 -1.73 31.04
CA THR A 39 3.10 -0.97 30.79
C THR A 39 2.95 0.17 31.81
N THR A 40 2.28 1.26 31.42
CA THR A 40 2.04 2.44 32.27
C THR A 40 1.42 2.08 33.62
N ALA A 41 0.48 1.12 33.64
CA ALA A 41 -0.11 0.59 34.87
C ALA A 41 0.92 -0.07 35.80
N LYS A 42 1.90 -0.79 35.24
CA LYS A 42 2.97 -1.44 36.00
C LYS A 42 3.97 -0.42 36.56
N ILE A 43 4.28 0.63 35.80
CA ILE A 43 5.09 1.76 36.26
C ILE A 43 4.41 2.43 37.46
N ARG A 44 3.11 2.77 37.36
CA ARG A 44 2.35 3.35 38.48
C ARG A 44 2.32 2.45 39.72
N ARG A 45 2.15 1.14 39.54
CA ARG A 45 2.17 0.18 40.66
C ARG A 45 3.53 0.11 41.35
N ASN A 46 4.62 0.15 40.58
CA ASN A 46 5.98 0.11 41.13
C ASN A 46 6.34 1.42 41.84
N GLN A 47 5.92 2.56 41.30
CA GLN A 47 6.08 3.86 41.92
C GLN A 47 5.37 3.92 43.28
N LYS A 48 4.10 3.49 43.33
CA LYS A 48 3.34 3.41 44.58
C LYS A 48 3.97 2.47 45.62
N ARG A 49 4.61 1.38 45.16
CA ARG A 49 5.34 0.46 46.04
C ARG A 49 6.60 1.11 46.59
N ALA A 50 7.38 1.81 45.77
CA ALA A 50 8.58 2.50 46.21
C ALA A 50 8.26 3.63 47.21
N GLU A 51 7.19 4.40 46.95
CA GLU A 51 6.67 5.42 47.88
C GLU A 51 6.33 4.83 49.26
N ALA A 52 5.71 3.65 49.31
CA ALA A 52 5.40 2.96 50.55
C ALA A 52 6.64 2.49 51.33
N HIS A 53 7.78 2.34 50.67
CA HIS A 53 9.06 1.98 51.27
C HIS A 53 9.99 3.19 51.50
N GLY A 54 9.54 4.42 51.17
CA GLY A 54 10.36 5.63 51.30
C GLY A 54 11.47 5.74 50.24
N GLU A 55 11.39 4.97 49.17
CA GLU A 55 12.38 4.95 48.09
C GLU A 55 11.86 5.64 46.82
N ALA A 56 12.76 6.26 46.06
CA ALA A 56 12.43 6.86 44.77
C ALA A 56 12.52 5.83 43.64
N TYR A 57 11.39 5.53 42.97
CA TYR A 57 11.40 4.66 41.80
C TYR A 57 12.01 5.38 40.59
N GLN A 58 13.23 5.00 40.19
CA GLN A 58 13.82 5.46 38.93
C GLN A 58 13.52 4.48 37.79
N TYR A 59 12.80 4.95 36.77
CA TYR A 59 12.59 4.23 35.52
C TYR A 59 13.40 4.89 34.40
N THR A 60 14.38 4.16 33.88
CA THR A 60 15.05 4.51 32.62
C THR A 60 14.38 3.76 31.48
N PRO A 61 13.63 4.43 30.58
CA PRO A 61 13.12 3.78 29.39
C PRO A 61 14.28 3.24 28.54
N PRO A 62 14.12 2.08 27.87
CA PRO A 62 15.15 1.56 26.98
C PRO A 62 15.40 2.56 25.84
N LYS A 63 16.67 2.83 25.52
CA LYS A 63 17.12 3.82 24.51
C LYS A 63 16.53 3.66 23.10
N ASN A 64 15.90 2.52 22.81
CA ASN A 64 15.26 2.21 21.53
C ASN A 64 13.71 2.21 21.61
N ALA A 65 13.14 2.83 22.64
CA ALA A 65 11.72 3.14 22.65
C ALA A 65 11.45 4.22 21.60
N ILE A 66 11.22 3.78 20.36
CA ILE A 66 10.44 4.57 19.40
C ILE A 66 9.15 4.89 20.14
N GLU A 67 8.96 6.19 20.43
CA GLU A 67 7.70 6.73 20.90
C GLU A 67 6.68 6.46 19.79
N GLU A 68 6.05 5.28 19.84
CA GLU A 68 4.79 5.07 19.14
C GLU A 68 3.78 5.93 19.88
N ASP A 69 3.64 7.12 19.32
CA ASP A 69 2.81 8.23 19.71
C ASP A 69 1.33 7.84 19.51
N ASP A 70 0.81 7.08 20.47
CA ASP A 70 -0.60 6.70 20.56
C ASP A 70 -1.53 7.94 20.65
N GLY A 71 -0.99 9.13 20.93
CA GLY A 71 -1.69 10.42 20.94
C GLY A 71 -1.87 11.05 19.55
N ASN A 72 -1.13 10.61 18.54
CA ASN A 72 -1.19 11.21 17.21
C ASN A 72 -2.30 10.64 16.32
N ASP A 73 -2.85 9.48 16.64
CA ASP A 73 -3.85 8.84 15.80
C ASP A 73 -5.17 9.61 15.77
N ALA A 74 -5.57 10.23 16.89
CA ALA A 74 -6.73 11.11 16.94
C ALA A 74 -6.51 12.35 16.06
N LYS A 75 -5.32 12.97 16.16
CA LYS A 75 -4.92 14.14 15.36
C LYS A 75 -4.93 13.83 13.86
N VAL A 76 -4.43 12.66 13.47
CA VAL A 76 -4.39 12.21 12.07
C VAL A 76 -5.79 11.97 11.53
N LYS A 77 -6.64 11.26 12.28
CA LYS A 77 -8.02 10.98 11.87
C LYS A 77 -8.85 12.25 11.76
N ALA A 78 -8.70 13.17 12.71
CA ALA A 78 -9.36 14.48 12.68
C ALA A 78 -8.92 15.29 11.45
N ALA A 79 -7.61 15.34 11.16
CA ALA A 79 -7.08 16.03 9.99
C ALA A 79 -7.54 15.40 8.66
N GLU A 80 -7.61 14.07 8.59
CA GLU A 80 -8.10 13.35 7.41
C GLU A 80 -9.58 13.64 7.15
N LYS A 81 -10.42 13.58 8.19
CA LYS A 81 -11.84 13.94 8.11
C LYS A 81 -12.03 15.40 7.68
N LEU A 82 -11.25 16.32 8.24
CA LEU A 82 -11.29 17.74 7.89
C LEU A 82 -10.96 17.94 6.40
N LYS A 83 -9.87 17.34 5.92
CA LYS A 83 -9.47 17.43 4.51
C LYS A 83 -10.55 16.89 3.57
N LYS A 84 -11.14 15.74 3.92
CA LYS A 84 -12.22 15.13 3.15
C LYS A 84 -13.45 16.05 3.10
N ALA A 85 -13.89 16.55 4.25
CA ALA A 85 -15.04 17.45 4.34
C ALA A 85 -14.84 18.74 3.53
N LEU A 86 -13.65 19.35 3.60
CA LEU A 86 -13.32 20.53 2.80
C LEU A 86 -13.38 20.23 1.29
N SER A 87 -12.83 19.09 0.86
CA SER A 87 -12.87 18.65 -0.53
C SER A 87 -14.31 18.41 -1.03
N GLU A 88 -15.17 17.81 -0.20
CA GLU A 88 -16.58 17.57 -0.53
C GLU A 88 -17.36 18.89 -0.66
N ILE A 89 -17.14 19.83 0.27
CA ILE A 89 -17.75 21.17 0.23
C ILE A 89 -17.30 21.94 -1.02
N GLU A 90 -16.03 21.82 -1.40
CA GLU A 90 -15.49 22.50 -2.59
C GLU A 90 -15.94 21.87 -3.91
N SER A 91 -16.19 20.56 -3.91
CA SER A 91 -16.69 19.86 -5.10
C SER A 91 -18.19 20.03 -5.32
N ASN A 92 -18.93 20.46 -4.30
CA ASN A 92 -20.36 20.66 -4.39
C ASN A 92 -20.70 22.03 -5.03
N SER A 93 -21.05 22.02 -6.31
CA SER A 93 -21.44 23.22 -7.07
C SER A 93 -22.83 23.77 -6.73
N GLU A 94 -23.65 23.04 -5.98
CA GLU A 94 -25.02 23.45 -5.64
C GLU A 94 -25.06 24.38 -4.41
N MET A 95 -24.01 24.38 -3.58
CA MET A 95 -23.95 25.19 -2.37
C MET A 95 -23.65 26.67 -2.66
N ASN A 96 -24.40 27.58 -2.04
CA ASN A 96 -24.10 29.01 -2.13
C ASN A 96 -22.93 29.41 -1.20
N SER A 97 -22.37 30.60 -1.43
CA SER A 97 -21.20 31.11 -0.67
C SER A 97 -21.41 31.18 0.85
N LYS A 98 -22.65 31.40 1.32
CA LYS A 98 -22.96 31.48 2.74
C LYS A 98 -22.99 30.08 3.38
N GLU A 99 -23.60 29.12 2.69
CA GLU A 99 -23.63 27.71 3.09
C GLU A 99 -22.23 27.12 3.10
N CYS A 100 -21.44 27.38 2.06
CA CYS A 100 -20.04 26.94 1.96
C CYS A 100 -19.22 27.39 3.17
N ARG A 101 -19.24 28.69 3.50
CA ARG A 101 -18.53 29.22 4.68
C ARG A 101 -19.01 28.62 6.00
N THR A 102 -20.31 28.40 6.14
CA THR A 102 -20.90 27.82 7.36
C THR A 102 -20.50 26.35 7.50
N ALA A 103 -20.53 25.58 6.43
CA ALA A 103 -20.11 24.18 6.40
C ALA A 103 -18.61 24.05 6.71
N LYS A 104 -17.76 24.91 6.11
CA LYS A 104 -16.32 24.94 6.40
C LYS A 104 -16.04 25.18 7.89
N ARG A 105 -16.66 26.20 8.49
CA ARG A 105 -16.52 26.47 9.94
C ARG A 105 -17.00 25.32 10.82
N LYS A 106 -18.09 24.66 10.45
CA LYS A 106 -18.58 23.48 11.18
C LYS A 106 -17.60 22.32 11.10
N ALA A 107 -17.04 22.04 9.92
CA ALA A 107 -16.03 21.00 9.74
C ALA A 107 -14.77 21.30 10.57
N GLU A 108 -14.31 22.55 10.59
CA GLU A 108 -13.17 22.99 11.40
C GLU A 108 -13.43 22.83 12.91
N ALA A 109 -14.62 23.22 13.38
CA ALA A 109 -14.99 23.08 14.80
C ALA A 109 -14.99 21.62 15.25
N ILE A 110 -15.61 20.72 14.46
CA ILE A 110 -15.64 19.29 14.74
C ILE A 110 -14.22 18.71 14.79
N ALA A 111 -13.36 19.06 13.82
CA ALA A 111 -11.98 18.58 13.79
C ALA A 111 -11.16 19.09 14.97
N SER A 112 -11.39 20.34 15.41
CA SER A 112 -10.77 20.90 16.61
C SER A 112 -11.20 20.14 17.86
N GLU A 113 -12.49 19.84 18.03
CA GLU A 113 -12.99 19.07 19.18
C GLU A 113 -12.42 17.64 19.21
N GLU A 114 -12.42 16.94 18.08
CA GLU A 114 -11.90 15.56 17.98
C GLU A 114 -10.38 15.46 18.22
N SER A 115 -9.65 16.55 17.97
CA SER A 115 -8.20 16.61 18.15
C SER A 115 -7.74 17.21 19.48
N GLY A 116 -8.67 17.44 20.41
CA GLY A 116 -8.35 18.01 21.73
C GLY A 116 -8.05 19.51 21.69
N GLY A 117 -8.65 20.25 20.77
CA GLY A 117 -8.52 21.70 20.64
C GLY A 117 -7.39 22.16 19.70
N CYS A 118 -6.88 21.30 18.81
CA CYS A 118 -5.89 21.74 17.83
C CYS A 118 -6.53 22.63 16.76
N ALA A 119 -5.83 23.70 16.37
CA ALA A 119 -6.27 24.54 15.27
C ALA A 119 -6.32 23.76 13.94
N ALA A 120 -7.31 24.08 13.10
CA ALA A 120 -7.51 23.43 11.81
C ALA A 120 -6.28 23.52 10.88
N SER A 121 -5.58 24.66 10.89
CA SER A 121 -4.33 24.85 10.14
C SER A 121 -3.24 23.87 10.57
N ASP A 122 -3.12 23.62 11.87
CA ASP A 122 -2.08 22.75 12.44
C ASP A 122 -2.39 21.28 12.15
N LEU A 123 -3.67 20.92 12.08
CA LEU A 123 -4.12 19.59 11.68
C LEU A 123 -3.75 19.30 10.23
N LEU A 124 -4.04 20.22 9.31
CA LEU A 124 -3.73 20.06 7.90
C LEU A 124 -2.22 20.02 7.66
N ALA A 125 -1.45 20.94 8.25
CA ALA A 125 0.01 20.96 8.17
C ALA A 125 0.63 19.67 8.73
N TYR A 126 0.10 19.17 9.85
CA TYR A 126 0.53 17.90 10.43
C TYR A 126 0.25 16.70 9.49
N TYR A 127 -0.94 16.66 8.89
CA TYR A 127 -1.32 15.61 7.94
C TYR A 127 -0.44 15.62 6.68
N GLU A 128 -0.15 16.81 6.13
CA GLU A 128 0.76 16.97 5.00
C GLU A 128 2.17 16.51 5.33
N LYS A 129 2.70 16.90 6.49
CA LYS A 129 4.01 16.46 6.98
C LYS A 129 4.08 14.94 7.15
N LYS A 130 3.04 14.32 7.73
CA LYS A 130 2.98 12.86 7.90
C LYS A 130 2.90 12.14 6.56
N ASN A 131 2.13 12.67 5.60
CA ASN A 131 2.06 12.11 4.25
C ASN A 131 3.34 12.29 3.44
N ALA A 132 4.02 13.42 3.58
CA ALA A 132 5.34 13.65 2.99
C ALA A 132 6.38 12.69 3.60
N ALA A 133 6.36 12.49 4.91
CA ALA A 133 7.20 11.51 5.59
C ALA A 133 6.91 10.07 5.12
N LYS A 134 5.64 9.71 4.91
CA LYS A 134 5.26 8.42 4.30
C LYS A 134 5.80 8.30 2.87
N LYS A 135 5.63 9.31 2.02
CA LYS A 135 6.15 9.30 0.64
C LYS A 135 7.68 9.13 0.61
N ASN A 136 8.38 9.83 1.49
CA ASN A 136 9.84 9.74 1.59
C ASN A 136 10.30 8.39 2.20
N ALA A 137 9.52 7.82 3.13
CA ALA A 137 9.82 6.51 3.71
C ALA A 137 9.53 5.35 2.74
N THR A 138 8.49 5.47 1.90
CA THR A 138 8.16 4.48 0.87
C THR A 138 9.11 4.53 -0.33
N GLN A 139 9.91 5.59 -0.48
CA GLN A 139 10.89 5.71 -1.57
C GLN A 139 12.18 4.90 -1.34
N GLY A 140 12.29 4.14 -0.24
CA GLY A 140 13.50 3.37 0.10
C GLY A 140 13.34 1.86 0.32
N SER A 141 12.14 1.26 0.17
CA SER A 141 11.94 -0.14 0.60
C SER A 141 10.67 -0.82 0.05
N ASP A 142 10.27 -0.61 -1.20
CA ASP A 142 9.08 -1.30 -1.76
C ASP A 142 9.24 -1.74 -3.24
N ASP A 143 10.48 -1.88 -3.73
CA ASP A 143 10.73 -2.33 -5.11
C ASP A 143 10.56 -3.85 -5.32
N ASP A 144 10.70 -4.67 -4.28
CA ASP A 144 10.78 -6.13 -4.49
C ASP A 144 9.44 -6.85 -4.74
N LYS A 145 8.29 -6.22 -4.44
CA LYS A 145 6.97 -6.83 -4.73
C LYS A 145 6.21 -6.16 -5.88
N ASN A 146 6.55 -4.93 -6.25
CA ASN A 146 5.89 -4.22 -7.33
C ASN A 146 6.58 -4.41 -8.69
N GLY A 147 7.89 -4.71 -8.72
CA GLY A 147 8.63 -4.99 -9.96
C GLY A 147 8.01 -6.12 -10.78
N ASN A 148 7.64 -7.24 -10.15
CA ASN A 148 7.06 -8.39 -10.84
C ASN A 148 5.65 -8.11 -11.41
N LYS A 149 4.86 -7.23 -10.79
CA LYS A 149 3.55 -6.83 -11.35
C LYS A 149 3.71 -5.85 -12.50
N LYS A 150 4.59 -4.86 -12.36
CA LYS A 150 4.84 -3.87 -13.40
C LYS A 150 5.45 -4.52 -14.65
N GLU A 151 6.43 -5.40 -14.48
CA GLU A 151 7.03 -6.15 -15.60
C GLU A 151 6.00 -7.02 -16.32
N LYS A 152 5.08 -7.67 -15.59
CA LYS A 152 3.99 -8.43 -16.21
C LYS A 152 3.01 -7.55 -16.99
N VAL A 153 2.66 -6.39 -16.45
CA VAL A 153 1.79 -5.43 -17.14
C VAL A 153 2.47 -4.89 -18.39
N ASP A 154 3.75 -4.54 -18.30
CA ASP A 154 4.55 -4.04 -19.42
C ASP A 154 4.71 -5.11 -20.52
N ARG A 155 4.88 -6.40 -20.14
CA ARG A 155 4.90 -7.52 -21.10
C ARG A 155 3.57 -7.69 -21.83
N VAL A 156 2.44 -7.69 -21.12
CA VAL A 156 1.11 -7.80 -21.75
C VAL A 156 0.86 -6.61 -22.70
N LYS A 157 1.28 -5.41 -22.29
CA LYS A 157 1.19 -4.21 -23.10
C LYS A 157 2.06 -4.30 -24.36
N LEU A 158 3.28 -4.82 -24.23
CA LEU A 158 4.21 -5.04 -25.35
C LEU A 158 3.67 -6.08 -26.35
N ASP A 159 3.15 -7.19 -25.86
CA ASP A 159 2.57 -8.24 -26.71
C ASP A 159 1.35 -7.72 -27.47
N ALA A 160 0.46 -7.00 -26.79
CA ALA A 160 -0.72 -6.40 -27.41
C ALA A 160 -0.34 -5.35 -28.48
N ALA A 161 0.68 -4.52 -28.20
CA ALA A 161 1.16 -3.52 -29.15
C ALA A 161 1.79 -4.16 -30.40
N THR A 162 2.63 -5.18 -30.20
CA THR A 162 3.31 -5.91 -31.29
C THR A 162 2.29 -6.59 -32.21
N LYS A 163 1.31 -7.31 -31.63
CA LYS A 163 0.23 -7.93 -32.40
C LYS A 163 -0.59 -6.89 -33.17
N LEU A 164 -0.88 -5.74 -32.57
CA LEU A 164 -1.63 -4.68 -33.23
C LEU A 164 -0.86 -4.12 -34.44
N GLU A 165 0.43 -3.85 -34.31
CA GLU A 165 1.29 -3.38 -35.41
C GLU A 165 1.37 -4.41 -36.55
N GLU A 166 1.62 -5.68 -36.23
CA GLU A 166 1.65 -6.78 -37.20
C GLU A 166 0.33 -6.94 -37.95
N GLU A 167 -0.79 -6.89 -37.23
CA GLU A 167 -2.13 -7.02 -37.80
C GLU A 167 -2.48 -5.83 -38.71
N MET A 168 -2.13 -4.60 -38.30
CA MET A 168 -2.30 -3.40 -39.12
C MET A 168 -1.48 -3.49 -40.41
N ASN A 169 -0.21 -3.90 -40.31
CA ASN A 169 0.66 -4.10 -41.47
C ASN A 169 0.14 -5.21 -42.39
N ARG A 170 -0.36 -6.32 -41.83
CA ARG A 170 -0.98 -7.40 -42.62
C ARG A 170 -2.18 -6.92 -43.41
N ILE A 171 -3.09 -6.16 -42.79
CA ILE A 171 -4.29 -5.60 -43.45
C ILE A 171 -3.90 -4.60 -44.56
N GLU A 172 -2.79 -3.88 -44.39
CA GLU A 172 -2.32 -2.92 -45.40
C GLU A 172 -1.65 -3.59 -46.60
N LEU A 173 -0.92 -4.68 -46.37
CA LEU A 173 -0.26 -5.47 -47.42
C LEU A 173 -1.24 -6.35 -48.20
N ASP A 174 -2.39 -6.71 -47.62
CA ASP A 174 -3.42 -7.48 -48.30
C ASP A 174 -4.10 -6.66 -49.41
N THR A 175 -3.73 -6.96 -50.66
CA THR A 175 -4.29 -6.32 -51.84
C THR A 175 -5.66 -6.86 -52.25
N GLU A 176 -6.07 -8.04 -51.76
CA GLU A 176 -7.34 -8.66 -52.11
C GLU A 176 -8.51 -8.07 -51.33
N MET A 177 -8.26 -7.60 -50.10
CA MET A 177 -9.29 -6.97 -49.27
C MET A 177 -9.81 -5.64 -49.85
N ASN A 178 -11.13 -5.46 -49.85
CA ASN A 178 -11.75 -4.20 -50.24
C ASN A 178 -11.72 -3.14 -49.12
N ALA A 179 -11.97 -1.87 -49.47
CA ALA A 179 -11.87 -0.74 -48.52
C ALA A 179 -12.81 -0.82 -47.31
N LYS A 180 -13.92 -1.57 -47.40
CA LYS A 180 -14.85 -1.76 -46.28
C LYS A 180 -14.34 -2.84 -45.33
N GLU A 181 -13.87 -3.95 -45.87
CA GLU A 181 -13.25 -5.03 -45.12
C GLU A 181 -12.01 -4.54 -44.37
N ARG A 182 -11.14 -3.76 -45.01
CA ARG A 182 -9.96 -3.16 -44.36
C ARG A 182 -10.34 -2.34 -43.13
N ARG A 183 -11.32 -1.43 -43.27
CA ARG A 183 -11.81 -0.62 -42.15
C ARG A 183 -12.40 -1.46 -41.03
N SER A 184 -13.16 -2.51 -41.37
CA SER A 184 -13.71 -3.42 -40.37
C SER A 184 -12.64 -4.24 -39.66
N ALA A 185 -11.62 -4.72 -40.37
CA ALA A 185 -10.53 -5.49 -39.80
C ALA A 185 -9.68 -4.62 -38.87
N LYS A 186 -9.33 -3.39 -39.29
CA LYS A 186 -8.60 -2.43 -38.44
C LYS A 186 -9.34 -2.16 -37.12
N LYS A 187 -10.65 -1.87 -37.18
CA LYS A 187 -11.47 -1.68 -35.97
C LYS A 187 -11.50 -2.91 -35.05
N LYS A 188 -11.53 -4.12 -35.62
CA LYS A 188 -11.50 -5.35 -34.82
C LYS A 188 -10.16 -5.53 -34.12
N ALA A 189 -9.06 -5.28 -34.83
CA ALA A 189 -7.72 -5.33 -34.25
C ALA A 189 -7.55 -4.32 -33.11
N GLU A 190 -8.03 -3.08 -33.28
CA GLU A 190 -8.04 -2.06 -32.22
C GLU A 190 -8.86 -2.49 -31.00
N ALA A 191 -10.04 -3.09 -31.20
CA ALA A 191 -10.88 -3.57 -30.11
C ALA A 191 -10.21 -4.70 -29.32
N ILE A 192 -9.55 -5.65 -29.99
CA ILE A 192 -8.82 -6.74 -29.34
C ILE A 192 -7.65 -6.17 -28.52
N ALA A 193 -6.87 -5.24 -29.08
CA ALA A 193 -5.76 -4.61 -28.38
C ALA A 193 -6.23 -3.83 -27.14
N LEU A 194 -7.39 -3.18 -27.22
CA LEU A 194 -8.02 -2.51 -26.08
C LEU A 194 -8.43 -3.49 -24.98
N GLU A 195 -8.99 -4.65 -25.33
CA GLU A 195 -9.37 -5.68 -24.36
C GLU A 195 -8.15 -6.31 -23.66
N GLU A 196 -7.09 -6.61 -24.41
CA GLU A 196 -5.87 -7.22 -23.88
C GLU A 196 -5.07 -6.25 -23.00
N SER A 197 -4.83 -5.02 -23.48
CA SER A 197 -3.96 -4.05 -22.81
C SER A 197 -4.69 -3.12 -21.84
N LYS A 198 -6.01 -2.95 -22.00
CA LYS A 198 -6.83 -1.91 -21.34
C LYS A 198 -6.35 -0.48 -21.63
N CYS A 199 -5.59 -0.30 -22.71
CA CYS A 199 -5.12 1.00 -23.20
C CYS A 199 -5.75 1.29 -24.57
N ASN A 200 -5.91 2.58 -24.89
CA ASN A 200 -6.37 2.99 -26.21
C ASN A 200 -5.30 2.65 -27.28
N ALA A 201 -5.72 2.28 -28.49
CA ALA A 201 -4.82 1.88 -29.58
C ALA A 201 -3.76 2.94 -29.92
N ALA A 202 -4.14 4.23 -29.95
CA ALA A 202 -3.22 5.33 -30.23
C ALA A 202 -2.14 5.49 -29.15
N GLU A 203 -2.53 5.37 -27.87
CA GLU A 203 -1.60 5.43 -26.74
C GLU A 203 -0.68 4.21 -26.71
N LEU A 204 -1.22 3.04 -27.11
CA LEU A 204 -0.48 1.78 -27.15
C LEU A 204 0.63 1.82 -28.19
N LEU A 205 0.34 2.30 -29.40
CA LEU A 205 1.33 2.44 -30.48
C LEU A 205 2.38 3.50 -30.16
N SER A 206 1.97 4.66 -29.64
CA SER A 206 2.93 5.71 -29.23
C SER A 206 3.89 5.20 -28.14
N TRP A 207 3.36 4.47 -27.16
CA TRP A 207 4.18 3.84 -26.12
C TRP A 207 5.14 2.80 -26.70
N TYR A 208 4.71 2.01 -27.68
CA TYR A 208 5.53 1.00 -28.33
C TYR A 208 6.72 1.63 -29.08
N GLU A 209 6.47 2.68 -29.85
CA GLU A 209 7.52 3.45 -30.54
C GLU A 209 8.55 4.00 -29.56
N GLU A 210 8.11 4.63 -28.47
CA GLU A 210 9.01 5.13 -27.42
C GLU A 210 9.85 4.02 -26.76
N THR A 211 9.29 2.83 -26.57
CA THR A 211 10.04 1.70 -25.99
C THR A 211 11.05 1.11 -26.96
N LYS A 212 10.76 1.13 -28.25
CA LYS A 212 11.63 0.66 -29.32
C LYS A 212 12.83 1.58 -29.55
N GLU A 213 12.68 2.89 -29.32
CA GLU A 213 13.78 3.85 -29.38
C GLU A 213 14.73 3.80 -28.18
N LYS A 214 14.24 3.32 -27.02
CA LYS A 214 15.01 3.27 -25.77
C LYS A 214 15.80 1.97 -25.58
N GLY A 215 15.47 0.91 -26.34
CA GLY A 215 16.16 -0.40 -26.30
C GLY A 215 17.24 -0.50 -27.36
#